data_AF-A0A6V7IPV3-F1
#
_entry.id   AF-A0A6V7IPV3-F1
#
_cell.length_a   1.000
_cell.length_b   1.000
_cell.length_c   1.000
_cell.angle_alpha   90.00
_cell.angle_beta   90.00
_cell.angle_gamma   90.00
#
_symmetry.space_group_name_H-M   'P 1'
#
loop_
_entity.id
_entity.type
_entity.pdbx_description
1 polymer ?
#
loop_
_entity_poly.entity_id
_entity_poly.type
_entity_poly.pdbx_seq_one_letter_code
_entity_poly.pdbx_strand_id
1 'polypeptide(L)'
;IIGPIIFGDYVGEIPMAIFPVPIGTECTYTGWGSAAEGPNAPSSQSLRKARGKIRQRQFCISHGIPVQSYEQCFSRISEQESAIMNY
;
A
#
# COMPACT_ATOMS: atom_id res chain seq x y z
N ILE A 1 -0.57 -27.66 8.28
CA ILE A 1 0.32 -27.79 7.10
C ILE A 1 1.53 -26.91 7.40
N ILE A 2 2.73 -27.47 7.50
CA ILE A 2 3.98 -26.75 7.77
C ILE A 2 4.95 -27.21 6.69
N GLY A 3 5.27 -26.31 5.76
CA GLY A 3 6.11 -26.57 4.60
C GLY A 3 6.41 -25.26 3.88
N PRO A 4 7.43 -25.23 3.00
CA PRO A 4 7.81 -24.02 2.30
C PRO A 4 6.66 -23.53 1.40
N ILE A 5 6.59 -22.21 1.21
CA ILE A 5 5.70 -21.59 0.24
C ILE A 5 6.18 -21.97 -1.16
N ILE A 6 5.26 -22.42 -2.02
CA ILE A 6 5.55 -22.74 -3.41
C ILE A 6 5.23 -21.51 -4.27
N PHE A 7 6.21 -21.04 -5.03
CA PHE A 7 6.04 -19.93 -5.96
C PHE A 7 5.30 -20.36 -7.23
N GLY A 8 4.60 -19.42 -7.84
CA GLY A 8 3.86 -19.60 -9.09
C GLY A 8 3.25 -18.27 -9.56
N ASP A 9 2.30 -18.34 -10.48
CA ASP A 9 1.74 -17.12 -11.12
C ASP A 9 1.07 -16.15 -10.13
N TYR A 10 0.57 -16.67 -9.00
CA TYR A 10 -0.14 -15.90 -7.98
C TYR A 10 0.64 -15.70 -6.67
N VAL A 11 1.80 -16.34 -6.53
CA VAL A 11 2.64 -16.27 -5.32
C VAL A 11 4.05 -15.97 -5.76
N GLY A 12 4.50 -14.73 -5.48
CA GLY A 12 5.80 -14.22 -5.84
C GLY A 12 6.44 -13.40 -4.72
N GLU A 13 7.68 -13.01 -4.93
CA GLU A 13 8.48 -12.19 -4.01
C GLU A 13 8.36 -10.70 -4.29
N ILE A 14 8.74 -9.88 -3.30
CA ILE A 14 8.86 -8.42 -3.46
C ILE A 14 10.34 -8.05 -3.30
N PRO A 15 10.95 -7.33 -4.25
CA PRO A 15 12.33 -6.89 -4.13
C PRO A 15 12.48 -5.89 -2.98
N MET A 16 13.53 -6.06 -2.18
CA MET A 16 13.86 -5.12 -1.10
C MET A 16 14.63 -3.91 -1.63
N ALA A 17 14.27 -2.73 -1.15
CA ALA A 17 14.99 -1.51 -1.47
C ALA A 17 16.34 -1.48 -0.75
N ILE A 18 17.42 -1.22 -1.49
CA ILE A 18 18.78 -1.03 -0.96
C ILE A 18 19.13 0.45 -0.73
N PHE A 19 18.31 1.36 -1.24
CA PHE A 19 18.42 2.81 -1.06
C PHE A 19 17.05 3.41 -0.74
N PRO A 20 16.99 4.59 -0.10
CA PRO A 20 15.74 5.32 0.08
C PRO A 20 15.03 5.56 -1.26
N VAL A 21 13.73 5.28 -1.31
CA VAL A 21 12.93 5.48 -2.51
C VAL A 21 12.73 6.99 -2.75
N PRO A 22 13.01 7.52 -3.95
CA PRO A 22 12.94 8.97 -4.20
C PRO A 22 11.57 9.59 -3.96
N ILE A 23 11.55 10.85 -3.48
CA ILE A 23 10.32 11.65 -3.39
C ILE A 23 9.68 11.77 -4.78
N GLY A 24 8.35 11.62 -4.84
CA GLY A 24 7.58 11.67 -6.07
C GLY A 24 7.37 10.32 -6.73
N THR A 25 8.09 9.27 -6.32
CA THR A 25 7.90 7.90 -6.79
C THR A 25 6.44 7.47 -6.59
N GLU A 26 5.82 6.96 -7.64
CA GLU A 26 4.48 6.38 -7.58
C GLU A 26 4.54 4.99 -6.94
N CYS A 27 3.71 4.79 -5.93
CA CYS A 27 3.61 3.53 -5.19
C CYS A 27 2.20 2.97 -5.36
N THR A 28 2.13 1.64 -5.39
CA THR A 28 0.87 0.90 -5.36
C THR A 28 0.63 0.38 -3.94
N TYR A 29 -0.57 0.61 -3.42
CA TYR A 29 -1.05 -0.01 -2.19
C TYR A 29 -2.11 -1.04 -2.55
N THR A 30 -2.03 -2.22 -1.95
CA THR A 30 -3.04 -3.27 -2.10
C THR A 30 -3.52 -3.76 -0.75
N GLY A 31 -4.76 -4.22 -0.69
CA GLY A 31 -5.30 -4.84 0.51
C GLY A 31 -6.80 -5.12 0.38
N TRP A 32 -7.34 -5.83 1.36
CA TRP A 32 -8.78 -6.12 1.44
C TRP A 32 -9.56 -5.06 2.22
N GLY A 33 -8.89 -4.10 2.86
CA GLY A 33 -9.54 -2.96 3.53
C GLY A 33 -9.91 -1.83 2.56
N SER A 34 -10.86 -0.99 2.98
CA SER A 34 -11.16 0.28 2.32
C SER A 34 -10.42 1.40 3.06
N ALA A 35 -9.63 2.20 2.33
CA ALA A 35 -8.86 3.31 2.94
C ALA A 35 -9.76 4.44 3.46
N ALA A 36 -11.05 4.43 3.10
CA ALA A 36 -12.06 5.39 3.54
C ALA A 36 -12.80 4.93 4.81
N GLU A 37 -12.51 3.73 5.29
CA GLU A 37 -13.33 3.01 6.24
C GLU A 37 -12.52 2.83 7.53
N GLY A 38 -13.12 3.24 8.65
CA GLY A 38 -12.48 3.16 9.97
C GLY A 38 -12.19 1.72 10.40
N PRO A 39 -11.56 1.52 11.56
CA PRO A 39 -11.06 0.22 12.02
C PRO A 39 -12.11 -0.90 12.13
N ASN A 40 -13.40 -0.58 12.10
CA ASN A 40 -14.51 -1.53 12.26
C ASN A 40 -15.23 -1.86 10.96
N ALA A 41 -14.71 -1.44 9.81
CA ALA A 41 -15.38 -1.65 8.55
C ALA A 41 -15.16 -3.06 7.98
N PRO A 42 -16.17 -3.63 7.31
CA PRO A 42 -16.07 -4.97 6.76
C PRO A 42 -15.00 -5.04 5.66
N SER A 43 -14.20 -6.10 5.69
CA SER A 43 -13.22 -6.35 4.63
C SER A 43 -13.91 -6.60 3.30
N SER A 44 -13.33 -6.06 2.23
CA SER A 44 -13.71 -6.29 0.84
C SER A 44 -13.50 -7.75 0.46
N GLN A 45 -14.44 -8.33 -0.30
CA GLN A 45 -14.31 -9.69 -0.83
C GLN A 45 -13.26 -9.79 -1.95
N SER A 46 -13.05 -8.69 -2.69
CA SER A 46 -12.01 -8.57 -3.72
C SER A 46 -10.82 -7.78 -3.20
N LEU A 47 -9.62 -8.16 -3.65
CA LEU A 47 -8.40 -7.40 -3.42
C LEU A 47 -8.52 -6.04 -4.10
N ARG A 48 -8.24 -4.97 -3.36
CA ARG A 48 -8.29 -3.62 -3.89
C ARG A 48 -6.89 -3.07 -4.11
N LYS A 49 -6.76 -2.17 -5.08
CA LYS A 49 -5.54 -1.45 -5.44
C LYS A 49 -5.78 0.05 -5.38
N ALA A 50 -4.82 0.80 -4.86
CA ALA A 50 -4.79 2.26 -4.91
C ALA A 50 -3.38 2.74 -5.27
N ARG A 51 -3.27 3.98 -5.76
CA ARG A 51 -1.99 4.58 -6.12
C ARG A 51 -1.73 5.84 -5.33
N GLY A 52 -0.47 6.05 -4.96
CA GLY A 52 0.00 7.23 -4.28
C GLY A 52 1.40 7.62 -4.70
N LYS A 53 1.89 8.73 -4.18
CA LYS A 53 3.28 9.17 -4.38
C LYS A 53 3.97 9.38 -3.05
N ILE A 54 5.25 9.08 -3.01
CA ILE A 54 6.12 9.48 -1.91
C ILE A 54 6.14 11.01 -1.83
N ARG A 55 5.99 11.52 -0.60
CA ARG A 55 6.05 12.94 -0.28
C ARG A 55 7.13 13.21 0.76
N GLN A 56 7.60 14.45 0.80
CA GLN A 56 8.46 14.89 1.88
C GLN A 56 7.70 14.81 3.21
N ARG A 57 8.41 14.52 4.31
CA ARG A 57 7.81 14.46 5.66
C ARG A 57 6.98 15.71 5.99
N GLN A 58 7.48 16.88 5.59
CA GLN A 58 6.82 18.17 5.83
C GLN A 58 5.42 18.26 5.21
N PHE A 59 5.16 17.54 4.11
CA PHE A 59 3.83 17.50 3.50
C PHE A 59 2.80 16.88 4.45
N CYS A 60 3.09 15.75 5.09
CA CYS A 60 2.17 15.14 6.06
C CYS A 60 2.02 16.03 7.31
N ILE A 61 3.14 16.57 7.82
CA ILE A 61 3.13 17.48 9.00
C ILE A 61 2.26 18.70 8.74
N SER A 62 2.33 19.30 7.54
CA SER A 62 1.49 20.46 7.19
C SER A 62 -0.01 20.12 7.11
N HIS A 63 -0.36 18.84 7.02
CA HIS A 63 -1.75 18.35 7.07
C HIS A 63 -2.13 17.81 8.46
N GLY A 64 -1.34 18.11 9.50
CA GLY A 64 -1.63 17.68 10.87
C GLY A 64 -1.39 16.19 11.12
N ILE A 65 -0.70 15.50 10.20
CA ILE A 65 -0.35 14.09 10.34
C ILE A 65 1.06 14.02 10.97
N PRO A 66 1.19 13.57 12.23
CA PRO A 66 2.50 13.36 12.82
C PRO A 66 3.21 12.22 12.07
N VAL A 67 4.48 12.41 11.74
CA VAL A 67 5.29 11.39 11.05
C VAL A 67 6.60 11.21 11.80
N GLN A 68 6.84 9.98 12.24
CA GLN A 68 8.04 9.57 12.97
C GLN A 68 9.26 9.48 12.05
N SER A 69 10.44 9.28 12.63
CA SER A 69 11.70 9.23 11.88
C SER A 69 11.77 8.05 10.91
N TYR A 70 11.13 6.92 11.23
CA TYR A 70 11.09 5.69 10.46
C TYR A 70 9.85 5.57 9.54
N GLU A 71 8.98 6.56 9.54
CA GLU A 71 7.77 6.57 8.73
C GLU A 71 7.98 7.38 7.44
N GLN A 72 7.38 6.91 6.35
CA GLN A 72 7.40 7.58 5.06
C GLN A 72 6.02 8.14 4.74
N CYS A 73 5.98 9.42 4.35
CA CYS A 73 4.74 10.09 3.96
C CYS A 73 4.38 9.75 2.51
N PHE A 74 3.11 9.48 2.26
CA PHE A 74 2.57 9.27 0.93
C PHE A 74 1.26 10.05 0.71
N SER A 75 1.03 10.51 -0.51
CA SER A 75 -0.25 11.12 -0.92
C SER A 75 -0.99 10.22 -1.90
N ARG A 76 -2.32 10.17 -1.86
CA ARG A 76 -3.15 9.46 -2.85
C ARG A 76 -3.17 10.18 -4.21
N ILE A 77 -3.13 9.43 -5.31
CA ILE A 77 -3.26 9.95 -6.69
C ILE A 77 -4.61 9.56 -7.33
N SER A 78 -5.07 8.32 -7.14
CA SER A 78 -6.27 7.80 -7.81
C SER A 78 -7.19 7.02 -6.86
N GLU A 79 -8.42 6.80 -7.32
CA GLU A 79 -9.43 6.00 -6.63
C GLU A 79 -9.06 4.51 -6.56
N GLN A 80 -9.77 3.80 -5.69
CA GLN A 80 -9.52 2.41 -5.33
C GLN A 80 -10.17 1.51 -6.39
N GLU A 81 -9.37 0.71 -7.09
CA GLU A 81 -9.85 -0.24 -8.10
C GLU A 81 -9.90 -1.65 -7.50
N SER A 82 -10.98 -2.40 -7.76
CA SER A 82 -11.09 -3.80 -7.34
C SER A 82 -10.47 -4.71 -8.39
N ALA A 83 -9.48 -5.50 -8.00
CA ALA A 83 -8.99 -6.61 -8.80
C ALA A 83 -9.84 -7.86 -8.49
N ILE A 84 -10.58 -8.34 -9.49
CA ILE A 84 -11.26 -9.64 -9.40
C ILE A 84 -10.23 -10.70 -9.77
N MET A 85 -9.73 -11.44 -8.78
CA MET A 85 -8.99 -12.68 -9.02
C MET A 85 -10.01 -13.78 -9.30
N ASN A 86 -10.22 -14.11 -10.59
CA ASN A 86 -11.01 -15.27 -10.97
C ASN A 86 -10.17 -16.52 -10.70
N TYR A 87 -10.64 -17.38 -9.79
CA TYR A 87 -10.08 -18.70 -9.50
C TYR A 87 -10.61 -19.76 -10.47
#